data_AF-A0A2A4SL86-F1
#
_entry.id   AF-A0A2A4SL86-F1
#
_cell.length_a   1.000
_cell.length_b   1.000
_cell.length_c   1.000
_cell.angle_alpha   90.00
_cell.angle_beta   90.00
_cell.angle_gamma   90.00
#
_symmetry.space_group_name_H-M   'P 1'
#
loop_
_entity.id
_entity.type
_entity.pdbx_description
1 polymer ?
#
loop_
_entity_poly.entity_id
_entity_poly.type
_entity_poly.pdbx_seq_one_letter_code
_entity_poly.pdbx_strand_id
1 'polypeptide(L)'
;MQTQHQFTQYIRDPDNSPKPADIEERRMNMYRDLLFTNISNIISDAFPVLKKITSDKNWEAMCRDFFVRHPCHSPYFSEVSQEFIQYLQNERREASHAAEDFSFLLELAHYEWAELFVSVAEDAKETKPVISNPLNQVLTVANAAMSLAYQYPVHRISPDYIPTEPDEQPTFLVVYRDSNDKVGFLETNPMTHALLEKLSNNSSLTCQQILTALADEMQHPNPDIVIQGGASILLDFVSRGIVVSIN
;
A
#
# COMPACT_ATOMS: atom_id res chain seq x y z
N MET A 1 19.92 21.34 -19.82
CA MET A 1 19.41 19.98 -19.50
C MET A 1 20.52 19.00 -19.13
N GLN A 2 21.63 18.90 -19.88
CA GLN A 2 22.73 17.96 -19.60
C GLN A 2 23.43 18.19 -18.24
N THR A 3 23.67 19.46 -17.87
CA THR A 3 24.27 19.84 -16.57
C THR A 3 23.37 19.52 -15.37
N GLN A 4 22.05 19.63 -15.52
CA GLN A 4 21.09 19.34 -14.43
C GLN A 4 20.98 17.83 -14.18
N HIS A 5 21.04 17.01 -15.24
CA HIS A 5 21.05 15.55 -15.13
C HIS A 5 22.35 15.03 -14.49
N GLN A 6 23.51 15.52 -14.95
CA GLN A 6 24.81 15.20 -14.34
C GLN A 6 24.89 15.63 -12.86
N PHE A 7 24.29 16.78 -12.53
CA PHE A 7 24.20 17.24 -11.15
C PHE A 7 23.34 16.32 -10.28
N THR A 8 22.16 15.91 -10.75
CA THR A 8 21.28 14.99 -10.01
C THR A 8 21.91 13.61 -9.84
N GLN A 9 22.60 13.09 -10.86
CA GLN A 9 23.33 11.82 -10.79
C GLN A 9 24.48 11.87 -9.77
N TYR A 10 25.29 12.94 -9.80
CA TYR A 10 26.37 13.11 -8.82
C TYR A 10 25.87 13.29 -7.38
N ILE A 11 24.74 13.96 -7.18
CA ILE A 11 24.12 14.06 -5.86
C ILE A 11 23.71 12.68 -5.35
N ARG A 12 23.12 11.83 -6.20
CA ARG A 12 22.62 10.51 -5.79
C ARG A 12 23.74 9.50 -5.60
N ASP A 13 24.64 9.40 -6.57
CA ASP A 13 25.73 8.43 -6.59
C ASP A 13 27.08 9.11 -6.89
N PRO A 14 27.68 9.76 -5.88
CA PRO A 14 28.91 10.53 -6.04
C PRO A 14 30.14 9.65 -6.30
N ASP A 15 30.11 8.38 -5.89
CA ASP A 15 31.23 7.46 -6.04
C ASP A 15 31.30 6.89 -7.47
N ASN A 16 30.16 6.81 -8.17
CA ASN A 16 30.09 6.31 -9.54
C ASN A 16 29.78 7.38 -10.61
N SER A 17 29.61 8.65 -10.24
CA SER A 17 29.24 9.74 -11.17
C SER A 17 30.31 10.84 -11.29
N PRO A 18 30.49 11.45 -12.47
CA PRO A 18 31.45 12.52 -12.65
C PRO A 18 31.01 13.82 -11.94
N LYS A 19 31.92 14.41 -11.16
CA LYS A 19 31.70 15.69 -10.48
C LYS A 19 31.51 16.83 -11.49
N PRO A 20 30.43 17.63 -11.39
CA PRO A 20 30.25 18.82 -12.22
C PRO A 20 31.37 19.84 -11.99
N ALA A 21 31.94 20.40 -13.07
CA ALA A 21 33.09 21.32 -12.99
C ALA A 21 32.75 22.68 -12.35
N ASP A 22 31.48 23.11 -12.42
CA ASP A 22 31.06 24.49 -12.11
C ASP A 22 30.51 24.67 -10.68
N ILE A 23 30.56 23.65 -9.81
CA ILE A 23 29.93 23.70 -8.49
C ILE A 23 30.92 23.34 -7.38
N GLU A 24 30.94 24.16 -6.33
CA GLU A 24 31.76 23.98 -5.14
C GLU A 24 31.38 22.69 -4.38
N GLU A 25 32.35 21.81 -4.16
CA GLU A 25 32.17 20.48 -3.54
C GLU A 25 31.44 20.52 -2.20
N ARG A 26 31.78 21.50 -1.36
CA ARG A 26 31.15 21.69 -0.07
C ARG A 26 29.64 21.92 -0.18
N ARG A 27 29.19 22.72 -1.17
CA ARG A 27 27.77 23.00 -1.38
C ARG A 27 27.03 21.77 -1.90
N MET A 28 27.68 20.97 -2.75
CA MET A 28 27.11 19.71 -3.27
C MET A 28 26.91 18.69 -2.16
N ASN A 29 27.92 18.49 -1.31
CA ASN A 29 27.83 17.57 -0.17
C ASN A 29 26.70 17.98 0.79
N MET A 30 26.60 19.28 1.13
CA MET A 30 25.49 19.78 1.95
C MET A 30 24.12 19.52 1.33
N TYR A 31 23.96 19.75 0.02
CA TYR A 31 22.68 19.54 -0.66
C TYR A 31 22.30 18.06 -0.75
N ARG A 32 23.28 17.20 -1.02
CA ARG A 32 23.10 15.74 -1.00
C ARG A 32 22.66 15.26 0.36
N ASP A 33 23.39 15.63 1.40
CA ASP A 33 23.11 15.15 2.75
C ASP A 33 21.73 15.63 3.21
N LEU A 34 21.33 16.86 2.84
CA LEU A 34 19.98 17.38 3.08
C LEU A 34 18.91 16.57 2.34
N LEU A 35 19.09 16.28 1.05
CA LEU A 35 18.10 15.56 0.25
C LEU A 35 17.94 14.11 0.72
N PHE A 36 19.06 13.43 0.98
CA PHE A 36 19.06 12.08 1.55
C PHE A 36 18.36 12.07 2.91
N THR A 37 18.69 13.01 3.80
CA THR A 37 18.05 13.11 5.13
C THR A 37 16.55 13.32 5.00
N ASN A 38 16.11 14.19 4.09
CA ASN A 38 14.68 14.42 3.87
C ASN A 38 13.97 13.15 3.39
N ILE A 39 14.50 12.48 2.38
CA ILE A 39 13.91 11.24 1.84
C ILE A 39 13.92 10.13 2.91
N SER A 40 15.02 9.95 3.64
CA SER A 40 15.11 8.95 4.70
C SER A 40 14.11 9.21 5.84
N ASN A 41 13.83 10.47 6.17
CA ASN A 41 12.80 10.83 7.13
C ASN A 41 11.40 10.51 6.60
N ILE A 42 11.10 10.86 5.34
CA ILE A 42 9.81 10.53 4.70
C ILE A 42 9.53 9.02 4.76
N ILE A 43 10.52 8.20 4.37
CA ILE A 43 10.41 6.73 4.42
C ILE A 43 10.26 6.27 5.87
N SER A 44 11.04 6.82 6.80
CA SER A 44 10.95 6.46 8.22
C SER A 44 9.56 6.72 8.82
N ASP A 45 8.92 7.81 8.42
CA ASP A 45 7.60 8.20 8.91
C ASP A 45 6.49 7.38 8.24
N ALA A 46 6.67 6.98 6.97
CA ALA A 46 5.71 6.17 6.23
C ALA A 46 5.76 4.67 6.56
N PHE A 47 6.89 4.16 7.05
CA PHE A 47 7.12 2.73 7.34
C PHE A 47 7.62 2.49 8.79
N PRO A 48 6.87 2.95 9.81
CA PRO A 48 7.34 2.98 11.20
C PRO A 48 7.60 1.60 11.80
N VAL A 49 6.79 0.59 11.49
CA VAL A 49 6.97 -0.79 11.98
C VAL A 49 8.17 -1.42 11.30
N LEU A 50 8.25 -1.34 9.97
CA LEU A 50 9.38 -1.87 9.22
C LEU A 50 10.72 -1.25 9.70
N LYS A 51 10.74 0.07 9.94
CA LYS A 51 11.90 0.74 10.53
C LYS A 51 12.25 0.18 11.91
N LYS A 52 11.26 -0.05 12.79
CA LYS A 52 11.49 -0.52 14.16
C LYS A 52 12.05 -1.93 14.24
N ILE A 53 11.65 -2.82 13.34
CA ILE A 53 12.11 -4.22 13.33
C ILE A 53 13.43 -4.41 12.55
N THR A 54 13.81 -3.43 11.73
CA THR A 54 15.06 -3.44 10.97
C THR A 54 16.16 -2.78 11.78
N SER A 55 17.37 -3.36 11.81
CA SER A 55 18.50 -2.71 12.50
C SER A 55 18.83 -1.36 11.85
N ASP A 56 19.27 -0.38 12.66
CA ASP A 56 19.61 0.96 12.15
C ASP A 56 20.57 0.92 10.96
N LYS A 57 21.57 0.03 11.01
CA LYS A 57 22.54 -0.18 9.93
C LYS A 57 21.86 -0.65 8.63
N ASN A 58 20.97 -1.66 8.72
CA ASN A 58 20.31 -2.22 7.54
C ASN A 58 19.25 -1.25 7.01
N TRP A 59 18.57 -0.52 7.88
CA TRP A 59 17.61 0.51 7.51
C TRP A 59 18.28 1.66 6.76
N GLU A 60 19.39 2.19 7.27
CA GLU A 60 20.15 3.24 6.60
C GLU A 60 20.68 2.77 5.26
N ALA A 61 21.22 1.53 5.19
CA ALA A 61 21.68 0.94 3.93
C ALA A 61 20.55 0.81 2.90
N MET A 62 19.35 0.41 3.31
CA MET A 62 18.17 0.33 2.44
C MET A 62 17.73 1.71 1.93
N CYS A 63 17.68 2.72 2.81
CA CYS A 63 17.36 4.09 2.42
C CYS A 63 18.39 4.66 1.42
N ARG A 64 19.68 4.35 1.62
CA ARG A 64 20.75 4.77 0.71
C ARG A 64 20.65 4.09 -0.65
N ASP A 65 20.39 2.79 -0.66
CA ASP A 65 20.23 2.03 -1.90
C ASP A 65 19.00 2.52 -2.69
N PHE A 66 17.88 2.80 -2.03
CA PHE A 66 16.73 3.47 -2.63
C PHE A 66 17.10 4.82 -3.24
N PHE A 67 17.76 5.69 -2.47
CA PHE A 67 18.15 7.04 -2.92
C PHE A 67 19.05 7.05 -4.16
N VAL A 68 19.91 6.03 -4.27
CA VAL A 68 20.86 5.85 -5.38
C VAL A 68 20.17 5.26 -6.61
N ARG A 69 19.44 4.15 -6.43
CA ARG A 69 18.90 3.35 -7.54
C ARG A 69 17.60 3.91 -8.10
N HIS A 70 16.72 4.39 -7.23
CA HIS A 70 15.40 4.85 -7.61
C HIS A 70 15.38 6.37 -7.77
N PRO A 71 15.29 6.89 -9.00
CA PRO A 71 15.21 8.32 -9.20
C PRO A 71 13.83 8.82 -8.78
N CYS A 72 13.69 9.34 -7.56
CA CYS A 72 12.46 10.02 -7.17
C CYS A 72 12.16 11.17 -8.14
N HIS A 73 10.95 11.19 -8.67
CA HIS A 73 10.50 12.25 -9.59
C HIS A 73 9.73 13.35 -8.87
N SER A 74 9.39 13.13 -7.59
CA SER A 74 8.57 14.00 -6.79
C SER A 74 9.11 14.22 -5.38
N PRO A 75 8.97 15.43 -4.82
CA PRO A 75 9.29 15.71 -3.42
C PRO A 75 8.09 15.48 -2.47
N TYR A 76 6.92 15.07 -2.95
CA TYR A 76 5.73 14.92 -2.12
C TYR A 76 5.76 13.63 -1.31
N PHE A 77 5.41 13.72 -0.03
CA PHE A 77 5.47 12.62 0.94
C PHE A 77 4.80 11.33 0.43
N SER A 78 3.54 11.42 0.00
CA SER A 78 2.76 10.27 -0.50
C SER A 78 3.37 9.62 -1.74
N GLU A 79 3.97 10.42 -2.62
CA GLU A 79 4.59 9.95 -3.86
C GLU A 79 5.91 9.24 -3.58
N VAL A 80 6.73 9.78 -2.68
CA VAL A 80 8.00 9.14 -2.25
C VAL A 80 7.72 7.80 -1.56
N SER A 81 6.70 7.72 -0.70
CA SER A 81 6.32 6.44 -0.06
C SER A 81 5.88 5.40 -1.10
N GLN A 82 5.15 5.81 -2.14
CA GLN A 82 4.75 4.92 -3.23
C GLN A 82 5.95 4.47 -4.09
N GLU A 83 6.86 5.39 -4.41
CA GLU A 83 8.12 5.09 -5.11
C GLU A 83 8.98 4.09 -4.32
N PHE A 84 9.00 4.17 -2.99
CA PHE A 84 9.69 3.20 -2.15
C PHE A 84 9.11 1.78 -2.30
N ILE A 85 7.79 1.63 -2.40
CA ILE A 85 7.16 0.33 -2.70
C ILE A 85 7.61 -0.20 -4.07
N GLN A 86 7.63 0.66 -5.09
CA GLN A 86 8.08 0.28 -6.43
C GLN A 86 9.54 -0.19 -6.44
N TYR A 87 10.40 0.51 -5.70
CA TYR A 87 11.79 0.12 -5.50
C TYR A 87 11.92 -1.24 -4.82
N LEU A 88 11.19 -1.48 -3.72
CA LEU A 88 11.21 -2.76 -3.01
C LEU A 88 10.74 -3.92 -3.91
N GLN A 89 9.76 -3.66 -4.77
CA GLN A 89 9.21 -4.66 -5.67
C GLN A 89 10.14 -4.98 -6.85
N ASN A 90 10.76 -3.97 -7.45
CA ASN A 90 11.37 -4.10 -8.77
C ASN A 90 12.91 -4.00 -8.77
N GLU A 91 13.52 -3.35 -7.78
CA GLU A 91 14.96 -3.01 -7.80
C GLU A 91 15.73 -3.61 -6.63
N ARG A 92 15.14 -3.58 -5.42
CA ARG A 92 15.79 -4.07 -4.20
C ARG A 92 16.17 -5.55 -4.32
N ARG A 93 15.31 -6.36 -4.94
CA ARG A 93 15.50 -7.81 -5.09
C ARG A 93 16.79 -8.19 -5.83
N GLU A 94 17.32 -7.29 -6.65
CA GLU A 94 18.57 -7.47 -7.38
C GLU A 94 19.80 -6.97 -6.62
N ALA A 95 19.61 -6.31 -5.47
CA ALA A 95 20.70 -5.81 -4.64
C ALA A 95 21.45 -6.95 -3.94
N SER A 96 22.77 -6.80 -3.78
CA SER A 96 23.61 -7.77 -3.08
C SER A 96 23.20 -8.01 -1.62
N HIS A 97 22.49 -7.05 -1.01
CA HIS A 97 22.02 -7.11 0.37
C HIS A 97 20.59 -7.68 0.50
N ALA A 98 19.92 -8.01 -0.62
CA ALA A 98 18.55 -8.52 -0.61
C ALA A 98 18.40 -9.86 0.13
N ALA A 99 19.49 -10.62 0.26
CA ALA A 99 19.50 -11.88 1.00
C ALA A 99 19.34 -11.71 2.53
N GLU A 100 19.60 -10.50 3.06
CA GLU A 100 19.43 -10.17 4.48
C GLU A 100 18.06 -9.56 4.78
N ASP A 101 17.24 -9.30 3.76
CA ASP A 101 15.93 -8.71 3.91
C ASP A 101 14.92 -9.73 4.47
N PHE A 102 13.93 -9.26 5.23
CA PHE A 102 12.83 -10.10 5.68
C PHE A 102 12.04 -10.64 4.50
N SER A 103 11.62 -11.91 4.57
CA SER A 103 10.80 -12.53 3.51
C SER A 103 9.45 -11.83 3.30
N PHE A 104 8.95 -11.13 4.34
CA PHE A 104 7.73 -10.34 4.30
C PHE A 104 7.95 -8.84 4.01
N LEU A 105 9.18 -8.40 3.70
CA LEU A 105 9.57 -6.98 3.57
C LEU A 105 8.58 -6.18 2.72
N LEU A 106 8.28 -6.68 1.52
CA LEU A 106 7.37 -6.00 0.59
C LEU A 106 5.92 -6.01 1.09
N GLU A 107 5.47 -7.11 1.69
CA GLU A 107 4.10 -7.24 2.20
C GLU A 107 3.85 -6.27 3.36
N LEU A 108 4.79 -6.19 4.32
CA LEU A 108 4.71 -5.25 5.44
C LEU A 108 4.77 -3.81 4.95
N ALA A 109 5.71 -3.48 4.06
CA ALA A 109 5.81 -2.14 3.50
C ALA A 109 4.51 -1.74 2.77
N HIS A 110 3.94 -2.63 1.96
CA HIS A 110 2.69 -2.38 1.27
C HIS A 110 1.52 -2.15 2.24
N TYR A 111 1.47 -2.90 3.35
CA TYR A 111 0.46 -2.72 4.39
C TYR A 111 0.56 -1.34 5.06
N GLU A 112 1.76 -0.92 5.49
CA GLU A 112 1.95 0.41 6.09
C GLU A 112 1.67 1.54 5.09
N TRP A 113 2.08 1.38 3.82
CA TRP A 113 1.73 2.31 2.75
C TRP A 113 0.22 2.40 2.52
N ALA A 114 -0.51 1.28 2.58
CA ALA A 114 -1.95 1.28 2.40
C ALA A 114 -2.66 2.09 3.49
N GLU A 115 -2.20 2.01 4.76
CA GLU A 115 -2.72 2.85 5.84
C GLU A 115 -2.53 4.35 5.54
N LEU A 116 -1.34 4.73 5.09
CA LEU A 116 -1.07 6.11 4.67
C LEU A 116 -1.93 6.52 3.47
N PHE A 117 -2.01 5.68 2.44
CA PHE A 117 -2.74 5.96 1.22
C PHE A 117 -4.23 6.23 1.50
N VAL A 118 -4.89 5.35 2.25
CA VAL A 118 -6.31 5.57 2.60
C VAL A 118 -6.51 6.78 3.51
N SER A 119 -5.50 7.14 4.33
CA SER A 119 -5.59 8.32 5.21
C SER A 119 -5.67 9.63 4.44
N VAL A 120 -5.10 9.70 3.23
CA VAL A 120 -5.04 10.91 2.39
C VAL A 120 -5.89 10.83 1.12
N ALA A 121 -6.52 9.68 0.85
CA ALA A 121 -7.35 9.47 -0.34
C ALA A 121 -8.47 10.52 -0.43
N GLU A 122 -8.77 10.97 -1.64
CA GLU A 122 -9.87 11.92 -1.87
C GLU A 122 -11.22 11.19 -1.91
N ASP A 123 -12.13 11.59 -1.03
CA ASP A 123 -13.52 11.11 -1.03
C ASP A 123 -14.37 11.91 -2.02
N ALA A 124 -15.32 11.22 -2.66
CA ALA A 124 -16.41 11.89 -3.35
C ALA A 124 -17.21 12.72 -2.34
N LYS A 125 -17.31 14.04 -2.57
CA LYS A 125 -17.95 15.02 -1.68
C LYS A 125 -19.48 14.89 -1.58
N GLU A 126 -20.06 13.84 -2.13
CA GLU A 126 -21.51 13.69 -2.22
C GLU A 126 -22.09 13.02 -0.98
N THR A 127 -23.27 13.49 -0.59
CA THR A 127 -24.11 12.84 0.43
C THR A 127 -24.38 11.40 0.02
N LYS A 128 -23.76 10.46 0.73
CA LYS A 128 -23.93 9.01 0.50
C LYS A 128 -25.40 8.65 0.78
N PRO A 129 -26.18 8.18 -0.21
CA PRO A 129 -27.56 7.78 0.03
C PRO A 129 -27.60 6.59 0.99
N VAL A 130 -28.64 6.53 1.83
CA VAL A 130 -28.84 5.39 2.73
C VAL A 130 -29.20 4.16 1.89
N ILE A 131 -28.29 3.18 1.84
CA ILE A 131 -28.52 1.91 1.16
C ILE A 131 -29.19 0.95 2.13
N SER A 132 -30.49 0.70 1.94
CA SER A 132 -31.26 -0.26 2.75
C SER A 132 -31.34 -1.66 2.12
N ASN A 133 -31.15 -1.75 0.80
CA ASN A 133 -31.09 -3.02 0.07
C ASN A 133 -29.90 -2.98 -0.90
N PRO A 134 -28.73 -3.56 -0.54
CA PRO A 134 -27.53 -3.49 -1.36
C PRO A 134 -27.62 -4.38 -2.61
N LEU A 135 -28.44 -5.43 -2.60
CA LEU A 135 -28.47 -6.44 -3.67
C LEU A 135 -28.86 -5.84 -5.02
N ASN A 136 -29.79 -4.89 -5.04
CA ASN A 136 -30.26 -4.22 -6.24
C ASN A 136 -29.44 -2.98 -6.63
N GLN A 137 -28.35 -2.70 -5.91
CA GLN A 137 -27.50 -1.53 -6.16
C GLN A 137 -26.25 -1.92 -6.94
N VAL A 138 -25.78 -0.99 -7.75
CA VAL A 138 -24.44 -1.03 -8.34
C VAL A 138 -23.52 -0.32 -7.36
N LEU A 139 -22.69 -1.11 -6.66
CA LEU A 139 -21.75 -0.62 -5.65
C LEU A 139 -20.31 -0.85 -6.09
N THR A 140 -19.40 -0.07 -5.53
CA THR A 140 -17.95 -0.19 -5.68
C THR A 140 -17.24 0.05 -4.35
N VAL A 141 -15.94 -0.23 -4.29
CA VAL A 141 -15.11 0.04 -3.12
C VAL A 141 -14.74 1.53 -3.10
N ALA A 142 -14.79 2.16 -1.94
CA ALA A 142 -14.43 3.56 -1.78
C ALA A 142 -12.94 3.82 -2.07
N ASN A 143 -12.61 5.01 -2.56
CA ASN A 143 -11.21 5.42 -2.78
C ASN A 143 -10.36 5.34 -1.50
N ALA A 144 -10.97 5.60 -0.35
CA ALA A 144 -10.35 5.49 0.96
C ALA A 144 -10.48 4.09 1.59
N ALA A 145 -10.57 3.04 0.77
CA ALA A 145 -10.59 1.65 1.19
C ALA A 145 -9.81 0.75 0.22
N MET A 146 -9.12 -0.25 0.76
CA MET A 146 -8.31 -1.21 0.00
C MET A 146 -8.52 -2.62 0.54
N SER A 147 -8.84 -3.54 -0.36
CA SER A 147 -8.85 -4.99 -0.08
C SER A 147 -7.46 -5.56 -0.35
N LEU A 148 -6.89 -6.27 0.61
CA LEU A 148 -5.50 -6.70 0.63
C LEU A 148 -5.39 -8.18 0.99
N ALA A 149 -4.40 -8.86 0.42
CA ALA A 149 -4.09 -10.25 0.71
C ALA A 149 -2.57 -10.44 0.85
N TYR A 150 -2.15 -11.12 1.91
CA TYR A 150 -0.75 -11.31 2.29
C TYR A 150 -0.49 -12.76 2.69
N GLN A 151 0.71 -13.27 2.42
CA GLN A 151 1.11 -14.59 2.91
C GLN A 151 1.51 -14.54 4.39
N TYR A 152 1.98 -13.38 4.84
CA TYR A 152 2.35 -13.14 6.22
C TYR A 152 1.26 -12.36 6.95
N PRO A 153 1.09 -12.57 8.27
CA PRO A 153 0.16 -11.81 9.10
C PRO A 153 0.73 -10.41 9.41
N VAL A 154 0.90 -9.58 8.38
CA VAL A 154 1.57 -8.26 8.46
C VAL A 154 0.98 -7.34 9.53
N HIS A 155 -0.33 -7.38 9.75
CA HIS A 155 -1.05 -6.63 10.78
C HIS A 155 -0.66 -7.00 12.22
N ARG A 156 0.05 -8.11 12.44
CA ARG A 156 0.56 -8.56 13.75
C ARG A 156 2.04 -8.28 13.93
N ILE A 157 2.75 -7.96 12.85
CA ILE A 157 4.21 -7.79 12.89
C ILE A 157 4.56 -6.59 13.77
N SER A 158 5.50 -6.83 14.68
CA SER A 158 5.98 -5.84 15.65
C SER A 158 7.35 -6.26 16.16
N PRO A 159 8.06 -5.42 16.95
CA PRO A 159 9.31 -5.85 17.59
C PRO A 159 9.18 -7.11 18.45
N ASP A 160 7.98 -7.39 18.97
CA ASP A 160 7.70 -8.55 19.81
C ASP A 160 7.23 -9.79 19.00
N TYR A 161 6.91 -9.62 17.72
CA TYR A 161 6.44 -10.69 16.84
C TYR A 161 6.97 -10.52 15.41
N ILE A 162 7.96 -11.32 15.05
CA ILE A 162 8.60 -11.34 13.73
C ILE A 162 8.46 -12.76 13.17
N PRO A 163 7.56 -13.00 12.19
CA PRO A 163 7.36 -14.32 11.62
C PRO A 163 8.54 -14.71 10.72
N THR A 164 9.00 -15.96 10.81
CA THR A 164 10.06 -16.49 9.95
C THR A 164 9.53 -17.25 8.74
N GLU A 165 8.26 -17.65 8.78
CA GLU A 165 7.56 -18.41 7.75
C GLU A 165 6.16 -17.80 7.54
N PRO A 166 5.57 -17.92 6.34
CA PRO A 166 4.20 -17.48 6.09
C PRO A 166 3.20 -18.36 6.85
N ASP A 167 1.99 -17.86 7.05
CA ASP A 167 0.91 -18.65 7.64
C ASP A 167 0.43 -19.74 6.66
N GLU A 168 -0.20 -20.80 7.19
CA GLU A 168 -0.78 -21.87 6.36
C GLU A 168 -1.85 -21.35 5.38
N GLN A 169 -2.52 -20.25 5.75
CA GLN A 169 -3.52 -19.58 4.94
C GLN A 169 -3.16 -18.10 4.80
N PRO A 170 -3.41 -17.49 3.63
CA PRO A 170 -3.20 -16.05 3.46
C PRO A 170 -4.04 -15.24 4.45
N THR A 171 -3.46 -14.13 4.91
CA THR A 171 -4.15 -13.11 5.68
C THR A 171 -4.88 -12.17 4.72
N PHE A 172 -6.20 -12.02 4.90
CA PHE A 172 -7.02 -11.09 4.11
C PHE A 172 -7.42 -9.89 4.96
N LEU A 173 -7.12 -8.68 4.48
CA LEU A 173 -7.37 -7.44 5.21
C LEU A 173 -8.19 -6.48 4.36
N VAL A 174 -8.96 -5.62 5.03
CA VAL A 174 -9.49 -4.40 4.44
C VAL A 174 -8.96 -3.23 5.25
N VAL A 175 -8.16 -2.38 4.64
CA VAL A 175 -7.68 -1.13 5.23
C VAL A 175 -8.57 -0.01 4.72
N TYR A 176 -9.12 0.81 5.61
CA TYR A 176 -10.12 1.82 5.24
C TYR A 176 -10.08 3.05 6.16
N ARG A 177 -10.58 4.17 5.67
CA ARG A 177 -10.88 5.37 6.46
C ARG A 177 -12.37 5.44 6.77
N ASP A 178 -12.71 5.52 8.05
CA ASP A 178 -14.10 5.60 8.50
C ASP A 178 -14.71 7.01 8.33
N SER A 179 -15.98 7.15 8.68
CA SER A 179 -16.70 8.43 8.60
C SER A 179 -16.23 9.52 9.58
N ASN A 180 -15.31 9.19 10.50
CA ASN A 180 -14.67 10.13 11.41
C ASN A 180 -13.21 10.42 11.01
N ASP A 181 -12.85 10.14 9.75
CA ASP A 181 -11.49 10.28 9.21
C ASP A 181 -10.43 9.43 9.93
N LYS A 182 -10.84 8.33 10.56
CA LYS A 182 -9.90 7.40 11.22
C LYS A 182 -9.59 6.22 10.33
N VAL A 183 -8.30 5.96 10.14
CA VAL A 183 -7.83 4.73 9.51
C VAL A 183 -8.03 3.56 10.45
N GLY A 184 -8.55 2.47 9.90
CA GLY A 184 -8.66 1.19 10.56
C GLY A 184 -8.49 0.05 9.59
N PHE A 185 -8.45 -1.17 10.13
CA PHE A 185 -8.43 -2.38 9.33
C PHE A 185 -9.42 -3.41 9.88
N LEU A 186 -9.81 -4.35 9.02
CA LEU A 186 -10.56 -5.55 9.38
C LEU A 186 -9.85 -6.77 8.81
N GLU A 187 -9.72 -7.83 9.62
CA GLU A 187 -9.41 -9.16 9.10
C GLU A 187 -10.68 -9.75 8.47
N THR A 188 -10.53 -10.29 7.26
CA THR A 188 -11.63 -10.84 6.46
C THR A 188 -11.31 -12.27 6.02
N ASN A 189 -12.07 -12.80 5.08
CA ASN A 189 -11.89 -14.15 4.56
C ASN A 189 -11.75 -14.12 3.02
N PRO A 190 -11.32 -15.23 2.38
CA PRO A 190 -11.13 -15.28 0.94
C PRO A 190 -12.37 -14.87 0.13
N MET A 191 -13.57 -15.26 0.60
CA MET A 191 -14.84 -14.93 -0.06
C MET A 191 -15.11 -13.42 -0.05
N THR A 192 -14.85 -12.77 1.09
CA THR A 192 -15.03 -11.32 1.26
C THR A 192 -14.02 -10.54 0.44
N HIS A 193 -12.77 -11.02 0.39
CA HIS A 193 -11.75 -10.43 -0.46
C HIS A 193 -12.13 -10.49 -1.95
N ALA A 194 -12.57 -11.67 -2.43
CA ALA A 194 -13.03 -11.85 -3.82
C ALA A 194 -14.25 -10.97 -4.17
N LEU A 195 -15.17 -10.78 -3.22
CA LEU A 195 -16.29 -9.85 -3.37
C LEU A 195 -15.80 -8.42 -3.56
N LEU A 196 -14.88 -7.96 -2.71
CA LEU A 196 -14.32 -6.61 -2.80
C LEU A 196 -13.53 -6.40 -4.08
N GLU A 197 -12.74 -7.38 -4.53
CA GLU A 197 -12.03 -7.29 -5.82
C GLU A 197 -12.99 -7.12 -7.01
N LYS A 198 -14.10 -7.87 -7.02
CA LYS A 198 -15.12 -7.70 -8.07
C LYS A 198 -15.82 -6.34 -7.98
N LEU A 199 -16.09 -5.83 -6.78
CA LEU A 199 -16.69 -4.52 -6.57
C LEU A 199 -15.76 -3.37 -7.00
N SER A 200 -14.46 -3.46 -6.69
CA SER A 200 -13.47 -2.45 -7.10
C SER A 200 -13.39 -2.30 -8.62
N ASN A 201 -13.63 -3.39 -9.36
CA ASN A 201 -13.65 -3.41 -10.83
C ASN A 201 -15.07 -3.29 -11.41
N ASN A 202 -16.09 -3.11 -10.57
CA ASN A 202 -17.47 -3.02 -11.00
C ASN A 202 -17.82 -1.59 -11.43
N SER A 203 -18.56 -1.49 -12.54
CA SER A 203 -19.12 -0.24 -13.06
C SER A 203 -20.60 -0.33 -13.41
N SER A 204 -21.21 -1.52 -13.36
CA SER A 204 -22.54 -1.74 -13.95
C SER A 204 -23.35 -2.89 -13.37
N LEU A 205 -22.70 -3.89 -12.76
CA LEU A 205 -23.40 -5.05 -12.22
C LEU A 205 -23.99 -4.73 -10.86
N THR A 206 -25.19 -5.24 -10.62
CA THR A 206 -25.80 -5.21 -9.28
C THR A 206 -25.03 -6.15 -8.34
N CYS A 207 -25.06 -5.85 -7.04
CA CYS A 207 -24.42 -6.72 -6.05
C CYS A 207 -24.99 -8.14 -6.07
N GLN A 208 -26.28 -8.31 -6.39
CA GLN A 208 -26.87 -9.63 -6.59
C GLN A 208 -26.19 -10.40 -7.72
N GLN A 209 -25.97 -9.77 -8.88
CA GLN A 209 -25.29 -10.41 -10.01
C GLN A 209 -23.85 -10.80 -9.66
N ILE A 210 -23.13 -9.95 -8.93
CA ILE A 210 -21.76 -10.23 -8.48
C ILE A 210 -21.73 -11.42 -7.51
N LEU A 211 -22.64 -11.43 -6.52
CA LEU A 211 -22.71 -12.51 -5.52
C LEU A 211 -23.14 -13.84 -6.15
N THR A 212 -24.08 -13.83 -7.09
CA THR A 212 -24.45 -15.03 -7.85
C THR A 212 -23.24 -15.55 -8.65
N ALA A 213 -22.54 -14.68 -9.36
CA ALA A 213 -21.35 -15.09 -10.12
C ALA A 213 -20.26 -15.69 -9.22
N LEU A 214 -20.03 -15.10 -8.04
CA LEU A 214 -19.09 -15.67 -7.05
C LEU A 214 -19.52 -17.05 -6.55
N ALA A 215 -20.82 -17.22 -6.24
CA ALA A 215 -21.34 -18.50 -5.80
C ALA A 215 -21.16 -19.60 -6.87
N ASP A 216 -21.37 -19.25 -8.14
CA ASP A 216 -21.18 -20.14 -9.28
C ASP A 216 -19.70 -20.48 -9.50
N GLU A 217 -18.81 -19.49 -9.46
CA GLU A 217 -17.35 -19.67 -9.60
C GLU A 217 -16.78 -20.61 -8.52
N MET A 218 -17.31 -20.51 -7.29
CA MET A 218 -16.92 -21.37 -6.17
C MET A 218 -17.61 -22.74 -6.17
N GLN A 219 -18.56 -22.97 -7.08
CA GLN A 219 -19.42 -24.16 -7.10
C GLN A 219 -20.06 -24.42 -5.72
N HIS A 220 -20.48 -23.36 -5.03
CA HIS A 220 -20.97 -23.47 -3.67
C HIS A 220 -22.26 -24.30 -3.66
N PRO A 221 -22.39 -25.31 -2.78
CA PRO A 221 -23.55 -26.22 -2.79
C PRO A 221 -24.88 -25.51 -2.46
N ASN A 222 -24.81 -24.30 -1.92
CA ASN A 222 -25.96 -23.46 -1.62
C ASN A 222 -25.68 -21.99 -1.97
N PRO A 223 -25.97 -21.55 -3.20
CA PRO A 223 -25.73 -20.16 -3.64
C PRO A 223 -26.49 -19.12 -2.81
N ASP A 224 -27.67 -19.44 -2.30
CA ASP A 224 -28.47 -18.50 -1.51
C ASP A 224 -27.77 -18.08 -0.21
N ILE A 225 -26.99 -18.97 0.41
CA ILE A 225 -26.19 -18.64 1.60
C ILE A 225 -25.12 -17.59 1.27
N VAL A 226 -24.48 -17.71 0.11
CA VAL A 226 -23.46 -16.76 -0.37
C VAL A 226 -24.09 -15.38 -0.59
N ILE A 227 -25.26 -15.35 -1.21
CA ILE A 227 -25.98 -14.10 -1.50
C ILE A 227 -26.45 -13.43 -0.20
N GLN A 228 -27.04 -14.18 0.74
CA GLN A 228 -27.52 -13.63 2.02
C GLN A 228 -26.37 -13.15 2.91
N GLY A 229 -25.29 -13.93 3.00
CA GLY A 229 -24.07 -13.54 3.71
C GLY A 229 -23.44 -12.29 3.10
N GLY A 230 -23.30 -12.27 1.77
CA GLY A 230 -22.80 -11.13 1.03
C GLY A 230 -23.63 -9.86 1.22
N ALA A 231 -24.96 -9.95 1.21
CA ALA A 231 -25.84 -8.81 1.47
C ALA A 231 -25.61 -8.21 2.86
N SER A 232 -25.40 -9.06 3.87
CA SER A 232 -25.14 -8.62 5.25
C SER A 232 -23.78 -7.92 5.36
N ILE A 233 -22.74 -8.47 4.72
CA ILE A 233 -21.39 -7.86 4.66
C ILE A 233 -21.44 -6.51 3.95
N LEU A 234 -22.16 -6.41 2.83
CA LEU A 234 -22.30 -5.15 2.09
C LEU A 234 -22.95 -4.05 2.93
N LEU A 235 -23.97 -4.37 3.72
CA LEU A 235 -24.58 -3.41 4.64
C LEU A 235 -23.59 -2.92 5.71
N ASP A 236 -22.82 -3.81 6.32
CA ASP A 236 -21.77 -3.43 7.27
C ASP A 236 -20.71 -2.54 6.60
N PHE A 237 -20.23 -2.92 5.42
CA PHE A 237 -19.22 -2.17 4.67
C PHE A 237 -19.69 -0.80 4.19
N VAL A 238 -20.97 -0.68 3.80
CA VAL A 238 -21.57 0.64 3.53
C VAL A 238 -21.58 1.49 4.80
N SER A 239 -21.96 0.94 5.95
CA SER A 239 -22.00 1.69 7.21
C SER A 239 -20.60 2.18 7.66
N ARG A 240 -19.56 1.43 7.29
CA ARG A 240 -18.15 1.76 7.54
C ARG A 240 -17.53 2.70 6.50
N GLY A 241 -18.23 2.92 5.38
CA GLY A 241 -17.71 3.71 4.26
C GLY A 241 -16.74 2.95 3.35
N ILE A 242 -16.59 1.63 3.51
CA ILE A 242 -15.72 0.75 2.69
C ILE A 242 -16.33 0.57 1.29
N VAL A 243 -17.66 0.44 1.21
CA VAL A 243 -18.40 0.26 -0.04
C VAL A 243 -19.34 1.45 -0.25
N VAL A 244 -19.42 1.94 -1.47
CA VAL A 244 -20.21 3.11 -1.88
C VAL A 244 -20.96 2.86 -3.18
N SER A 245 -21.99 3.66 -3.45
CA SER A 245 -22.65 3.67 -4.75
C SER A 245 -21.72 4.21 -5.84
N ILE A 246 -21.89 3.71 -7.05
CA ILE A 246 -21.25 4.29 -8.24
C ILE A 246 -22.05 5.53 -8.64
N ASN A 247 -21.34 6.65 -8.82
CA ASN A 247 -21.91 7.90 -9.33
C ASN A 247 -22.06 7.88 -10.85
#